data_AF-A0A2V6G554-F1
#
_entry.id   AF-A0A2V6G554-F1
#
_cell.length_a   1.000
_cell.length_b   1.000
_cell.length_c   1.000
_cell.angle_alpha   90.00
_cell.angle_beta   90.00
_cell.angle_gamma   90.00
#
_symmetry.space_group_name_H-M   'P 1'
#
loop_
_entity.id
_entity.type
_entity.pdbx_description
1 polymer ?
#
loop_
_entity_poly.entity_id
_entity_poly.type
_entity_poly.pdbx_seq_one_letter_code
_entity_poly.pdbx_strand_id
1 'polypeptide(L)'
;MVFSGQTLSDLKRLEQAALTSDYAYKQVAHLANNIGPRLTGSAQAGKAVEYVASELKTIGCDVQLEKVMVPHWVRAEEAAALVQFPGMAEGTTQKIIVTALGGSVATPSDGITAEVIAVKNFDELKSLPREKVAGKIVLFDYPFDKRMADEGRGGEAYGEAVVYRADGPSTAARQGAVACLIRSVGGADYRLPHTGQTDYKADAPKIPAGAITAEDAEMIVDLVKQGPVKMKLVLTPQTLPDVESANVIGDI
;
A
#
# COMPACT_ATOMS: atom_id res chain seq x y z
N MET A 1 -10.94 43.59 14.62
CA MET A 1 -11.02 42.72 13.42
C MET A 1 -9.61 42.38 13.01
N VAL A 2 -9.29 41.10 12.77
CA VAL A 2 -7.92 40.62 12.51
C VAL A 2 -7.45 40.93 11.09
N PHE A 3 -8.35 41.23 10.15
CA PHE A 3 -8.04 41.59 8.76
C PHE A 3 -8.73 42.87 8.31
N SER A 4 -8.13 43.57 7.34
CA SER A 4 -8.68 44.79 6.74
C SER A 4 -9.89 44.48 5.84
N GLY A 5 -10.76 45.47 5.59
CA GLY A 5 -11.88 45.31 4.66
C GLY A 5 -11.45 44.96 3.23
N GLN A 6 -10.31 45.52 2.78
CA GLN A 6 -9.71 45.18 1.48
C GLN A 6 -9.27 43.71 1.43
N THR A 7 -8.54 43.25 2.47
CA THR A 7 -8.10 41.85 2.56
C THR A 7 -9.28 40.88 2.52
N LEU A 8 -10.37 41.18 3.24
CA LEU A 8 -11.58 40.35 3.20
C LEU A 8 -12.24 40.33 1.82
N SER A 9 -12.21 41.45 1.09
CA SER A 9 -12.69 41.50 -0.30
C SER A 9 -11.82 40.67 -1.24
N ASP A 10 -10.50 40.73 -1.10
CA ASP A 10 -9.55 39.99 -1.92
C ASP A 10 -9.65 38.48 -1.70
N LEU A 11 -9.76 38.03 -0.45
CA LEU A 11 -9.95 36.62 -0.12
C LEU A 11 -11.25 36.06 -0.72
N LYS A 12 -12.34 36.82 -0.67
CA LYS A 12 -13.61 36.42 -1.32
C LYS A 12 -13.48 36.33 -2.84
N ARG A 13 -12.71 37.21 -3.48
CA ARG A 13 -12.46 37.13 -4.92
C ARG A 13 -11.65 35.88 -5.28
N LEU A 14 -10.63 35.55 -4.49
CA LEU A 14 -9.82 34.34 -4.68
C LEU A 14 -10.65 33.06 -4.52
N GLU A 15 -11.48 32.99 -3.46
CA GLU A 15 -12.40 31.87 -3.25
C GLU A 15 -13.32 31.67 -4.48
N GLN A 16 -13.95 32.75 -4.94
CA GLN A 16 -14.85 32.67 -6.10
C GLN A 16 -14.11 32.28 -7.39
N ALA A 17 -12.90 32.78 -7.61
CA ALA A 17 -12.08 32.38 -8.75
C ALA A 17 -11.71 30.89 -8.69
N ALA A 18 -11.39 30.36 -7.50
CA ALA A 18 -11.08 28.94 -7.31
C ALA A 18 -12.31 28.04 -7.55
N LEU A 19 -13.50 28.46 -7.10
CA LEU A 19 -14.74 27.68 -7.25
C LEU A 19 -15.29 27.68 -8.69
N THR A 20 -14.95 28.68 -9.50
CA THR A 20 -15.46 28.84 -10.87
C THR A 20 -14.46 28.42 -11.96
N SER A 21 -13.21 28.14 -11.58
CA SER A 21 -12.15 27.72 -12.50
C SER A 21 -11.98 26.21 -12.52
N ASP A 22 -11.76 25.64 -13.71
CA ASP A 22 -11.41 24.23 -13.89
C ASP A 22 -9.89 23.97 -13.85
N TYR A 23 -9.09 25.00 -13.57
CA TYR A 23 -7.63 24.93 -13.62
C TYR A 23 -7.06 23.79 -12.77
N ALA A 24 -7.40 23.73 -11.48
CA ALA A 24 -6.91 22.67 -10.58
C ALA A 24 -7.31 21.27 -11.05
N TYR A 25 -8.52 21.12 -11.60
CA TYR A 25 -8.99 19.85 -12.16
C TYR A 25 -8.15 19.45 -13.38
N LYS A 26 -7.87 20.37 -14.31
CA LYS A 26 -7.00 20.09 -15.48
C LYS A 26 -5.60 19.64 -15.05
N GLN A 27 -5.03 20.26 -14.03
CA GLN A 27 -3.70 19.89 -13.52
C GLN A 27 -3.66 18.47 -12.96
N VAL A 28 -4.61 18.13 -12.07
CA VAL A 28 -4.67 16.76 -11.53
C VAL A 28 -5.08 15.73 -12.60
N ALA A 29 -5.95 16.10 -13.54
CA ALA A 29 -6.34 15.25 -14.66
C ALA A 29 -5.15 14.93 -15.57
N HIS A 30 -4.28 15.90 -15.86
CA HIS A 30 -3.06 15.62 -16.62
C HIS A 30 -2.11 14.68 -15.88
N LEU A 31 -1.86 14.97 -14.59
CA LEU A 31 -1.04 14.09 -13.73
C LEU A 31 -1.58 12.66 -13.66
N ALA A 32 -2.90 12.49 -13.62
CA ALA A 32 -3.54 11.18 -13.51
C ALA A 32 -3.68 10.45 -14.85
N ASN A 33 -4.16 11.12 -15.89
CA ASN A 33 -4.55 10.49 -17.16
C ASN A 33 -3.40 10.41 -18.15
N ASN A 34 -2.52 11.42 -18.18
CA ASN A 34 -1.45 11.52 -19.16
C ASN A 34 -0.13 10.96 -18.62
N ILE A 35 0.18 11.23 -17.34
CA ILE A 35 1.41 10.74 -16.70
C ILE A 35 1.16 9.40 -15.99
N GLY A 36 0.07 9.30 -15.22
CA GLY A 36 -0.33 8.05 -14.58
C GLY A 36 0.35 7.79 -13.23
N PRO A 37 0.51 6.49 -12.85
CA PRO A 37 1.07 6.11 -11.57
C PRO A 37 2.54 6.51 -11.50
N ARG A 38 2.89 7.27 -10.46
CA ARG A 38 4.15 8.02 -10.33
C ARG A 38 4.86 7.68 -9.03
N LEU A 39 5.12 6.39 -8.84
CA LEU A 39 5.88 5.88 -7.70
C LEU A 39 7.28 6.51 -7.67
N THR A 40 7.80 6.83 -6.49
CA THR A 40 9.16 7.37 -6.36
C THR A 40 10.20 6.52 -7.09
N GLY A 41 11.12 7.18 -7.78
CA GLY A 41 12.14 6.55 -8.63
C GLY A 41 11.67 6.06 -10.00
N SER A 42 10.37 6.08 -10.31
CA SER A 42 9.85 5.70 -11.63
C SER A 42 10.03 6.79 -12.69
N ALA A 43 10.01 6.39 -13.97
CA ALA A 43 10.04 7.33 -15.10
C ALA A 43 8.86 8.32 -15.06
N GLN A 44 7.68 7.86 -14.63
CA GLN A 44 6.48 8.68 -14.48
C GLN A 44 6.63 9.72 -13.36
N ALA A 45 7.32 9.40 -12.26
CA ALA A 45 7.65 10.39 -11.24
C ALA A 45 8.59 11.47 -11.78
N GLY A 46 9.63 11.10 -12.53
CA GLY A 46 10.47 12.07 -13.23
C GLY A 46 9.66 12.95 -14.20
N LYS A 47 8.72 12.35 -14.94
CA LYS A 47 7.84 13.12 -15.84
C LYS A 47 6.92 14.09 -15.10
N ALA A 48 6.46 13.72 -13.91
CA ALA A 48 5.65 14.58 -13.06
C ALA A 48 6.44 15.81 -12.57
N VAL A 49 7.72 15.63 -12.20
CA VAL A 49 8.63 16.74 -11.84
C VAL A 49 8.76 17.74 -12.98
N GLU A 50 9.05 17.25 -14.19
CA GLU A 50 9.15 18.11 -15.39
C GLU A 50 7.84 18.87 -15.65
N TYR A 51 6.71 18.17 -15.59
CA TYR A 51 5.40 18.76 -15.84
C TYR A 51 5.09 19.88 -14.84
N VAL A 52 5.17 19.61 -13.53
CA VAL A 52 4.85 20.60 -12.51
C VAL A 52 5.77 21.82 -12.60
N ALA A 53 7.07 21.61 -12.84
CA ALA A 53 8.01 22.71 -13.01
C ALA A 53 7.65 23.60 -14.23
N SER A 54 7.23 22.98 -15.33
CA SER A 54 6.82 23.69 -16.54
C SER A 54 5.52 24.47 -16.35
N GLU A 55 4.54 23.92 -15.63
CA GLU A 55 3.25 24.58 -15.36
C GLU A 55 3.43 25.78 -14.44
N LEU A 56 4.23 25.63 -13.37
CA LEU A 56 4.57 26.74 -12.47
C LEU A 56 5.28 27.88 -13.22
N LYS A 57 6.22 27.55 -14.11
CA LYS A 57 6.91 28.55 -14.93
C LYS A 57 5.95 29.26 -15.89
N THR A 58 4.98 28.54 -16.44
CA THR A 58 3.98 29.09 -17.37
C THR A 58 3.08 30.13 -16.70
N ILE A 59 2.75 29.93 -15.42
CA ILE A 59 1.95 30.90 -14.65
C ILE A 59 2.78 32.03 -14.04
N GLY A 60 4.09 32.09 -14.33
CA GLY A 60 4.97 33.20 -13.95
C GLY A 60 5.70 33.02 -12.63
N CYS A 61 5.68 31.84 -12.00
CA CYS A 61 6.49 31.58 -10.81
C CYS A 61 7.99 31.56 -11.14
N ASP A 62 8.82 31.98 -10.18
CA ASP A 62 10.24 31.59 -10.17
C ASP A 62 10.35 30.14 -9.71
N VAL A 63 10.90 29.27 -10.56
CA VAL A 63 10.88 27.82 -10.35
C VAL A 63 12.26 27.30 -10.01
N GLN A 64 12.34 26.59 -8.89
CA GLN A 64 13.55 25.92 -8.43
C GLN A 64 13.32 24.41 -8.30
N LEU A 65 14.33 23.64 -8.72
CA LEU A 65 14.38 22.20 -8.54
C LEU A 65 15.42 21.85 -7.49
N GLU A 66 14.99 21.33 -6.35
CA GLU A 66 15.88 20.83 -5.31
C GLU A 66 16.13 19.34 -5.53
N LYS A 67 17.32 18.99 -6.00
CA LYS A 67 17.71 17.61 -6.29
C LYS A 67 17.74 16.76 -5.02
N VAL A 68 17.21 15.55 -5.11
CA VAL A 68 17.20 14.56 -4.02
C VAL A 68 17.37 13.16 -4.59
N MET A 69 18.19 12.33 -3.93
CA MET A 69 18.26 10.90 -4.25
C MET A 69 17.09 10.18 -3.60
N VAL A 70 16.37 9.37 -4.38
CA VAL A 70 15.19 8.64 -3.90
C VAL A 70 15.33 7.14 -4.16
N PRO A 71 14.70 6.31 -3.32
CA PRO A 71 14.71 4.86 -3.52
C PRO A 71 14.00 4.50 -4.83
N HIS A 72 14.48 3.44 -5.47
CA HIS A 72 13.89 2.91 -6.69
C HIS A 72 13.45 1.46 -6.48
N TRP A 73 12.19 1.31 -6.07
CA TRP A 73 11.57 0.00 -5.90
C TRP A 73 10.59 -0.27 -7.04
N VAL A 74 10.80 -1.36 -7.76
CA VAL A 74 10.00 -1.75 -8.92
C VAL A 74 9.18 -2.98 -8.55
N ARG A 75 7.85 -2.83 -8.68
CA ARG A 75 6.93 -3.96 -8.62
C ARG A 75 7.10 -4.81 -9.88
N ALA A 76 6.96 -6.11 -9.74
CA ALA A 76 7.00 -7.05 -10.87
C ALA A 76 5.87 -8.08 -10.73
N GLU A 77 6.14 -9.35 -11.01
CA GLU A 77 5.14 -10.42 -10.96
C GLU A 77 4.60 -10.63 -9.54
N GLU A 78 3.28 -10.74 -9.45
CA GLU A 78 2.51 -10.97 -8.24
C GLU A 78 1.47 -12.05 -8.51
N ALA A 79 1.59 -13.17 -7.81
CA ALA A 79 0.63 -14.27 -7.92
C ALA A 79 0.45 -14.97 -6.57
N ALA A 80 -0.79 -15.26 -6.23
CA ALA A 80 -1.13 -16.08 -5.09
C ALA A 80 -2.26 -17.05 -5.43
N ALA A 81 -2.16 -18.28 -4.94
CA ALA A 81 -3.23 -19.26 -5.06
C ALA A 81 -3.23 -20.21 -3.85
N LEU A 82 -4.42 -20.59 -3.37
CA LEU A 82 -4.55 -21.73 -2.47
C LEU A 82 -4.37 -23.00 -3.29
N VAL A 83 -3.45 -23.84 -2.84
CA VAL A 83 -3.08 -25.12 -3.48
C VAL A 83 -3.49 -26.33 -2.65
N GLN A 84 -3.96 -26.11 -1.43
CA GLN A 84 -4.57 -27.11 -0.57
C GLN A 84 -5.55 -26.38 0.37
N PHE A 85 -6.81 -26.83 0.44
CA PHE A 85 -7.81 -26.31 1.38
C PHE A 85 -8.95 -27.33 1.61
N PRO A 86 -9.70 -27.23 2.73
CA PRO A 86 -10.86 -28.09 2.98
C PRO A 86 -11.91 -28.00 1.86
N GLY A 87 -12.42 -29.16 1.41
CA GLY A 87 -13.45 -29.23 0.37
C GLY A 87 -12.96 -28.99 -1.06
N MET A 88 -11.65 -28.80 -1.26
CA MET A 88 -11.02 -28.65 -2.57
C MET A 88 -11.26 -29.87 -3.48
N ALA A 89 -11.64 -29.62 -4.73
CA ALA A 89 -11.65 -30.65 -5.76
C ALA A 89 -10.21 -31.04 -6.15
N GLU A 90 -9.95 -32.33 -6.31
CA GLU A 90 -8.61 -32.85 -6.62
C GLU A 90 -7.99 -32.16 -7.84
N GLY A 91 -6.73 -31.73 -7.72
CA GLY A 91 -5.98 -31.08 -8.80
C GLY A 91 -6.37 -29.64 -9.13
N THR A 92 -7.29 -29.01 -8.38
CA THR A 92 -7.67 -27.60 -8.61
C THR A 92 -6.78 -26.61 -7.88
N THR A 93 -7.04 -25.31 -7.98
CA THR A 93 -6.47 -24.28 -7.11
C THR A 93 -7.49 -23.15 -6.99
N GLN A 94 -7.35 -22.28 -5.99
CA GLN A 94 -8.16 -21.08 -5.86
C GLN A 94 -7.29 -19.84 -5.95
N LYS A 95 -7.52 -19.00 -6.97
CA LYS A 95 -6.78 -17.75 -7.16
C LYS A 95 -7.08 -16.76 -6.04
N ILE A 96 -6.01 -16.18 -5.50
CA ILE A 96 -6.05 -15.07 -4.53
C ILE A 96 -5.52 -13.82 -5.22
N ILE A 97 -6.28 -12.73 -5.13
CA ILE A 97 -5.86 -11.44 -5.67
C ILE A 97 -4.94 -10.79 -4.63
N VAL A 98 -3.69 -10.59 -5.02
CA VAL A 98 -2.60 -10.13 -4.15
C VAL A 98 -1.87 -8.96 -4.81
N THR A 99 -1.32 -8.07 -3.98
CA THR A 99 -0.29 -7.12 -4.40
C THR A 99 0.81 -7.02 -3.36
N ALA A 100 2.07 -6.87 -3.76
CA ALA A 100 3.18 -6.70 -2.83
C ALA A 100 3.02 -5.40 -2.03
N LEU A 101 3.49 -5.42 -0.78
CA LEU A 101 3.63 -4.19 -0.01
C LEU A 101 4.84 -3.39 -0.51
N GLY A 102 4.75 -2.06 -0.45
CA GLY A 102 5.80 -1.15 -0.89
C GLY A 102 7.08 -1.38 -0.08
N GLY A 103 8.18 -1.64 -0.78
CA GLY A 103 9.47 -1.99 -0.17
C GLY A 103 9.63 -3.47 0.20
N SER A 104 8.64 -4.33 -0.08
CA SER A 104 8.74 -5.76 0.16
C SER A 104 9.92 -6.41 -0.57
N VAL A 105 10.54 -7.41 0.06
CA VAL A 105 11.53 -8.29 -0.58
C VAL A 105 10.86 -9.37 -1.42
N ALA A 106 11.55 -9.84 -2.45
CA ALA A 106 11.06 -10.91 -3.31
C ALA A 106 10.98 -12.27 -2.61
N THR A 107 10.03 -13.10 -3.03
CA THR A 107 10.07 -14.54 -2.80
C THR A 107 11.31 -15.15 -3.47
N PRO A 108 11.77 -16.35 -3.06
CA PRO A 108 12.70 -17.14 -3.87
C PRO A 108 12.18 -17.34 -5.30
N SER A 109 13.07 -17.71 -6.23
CA SER A 109 12.74 -17.88 -7.66
C SER A 109 11.56 -18.82 -7.90
N ASP A 110 11.47 -19.89 -7.10
CA ASP A 110 10.41 -20.88 -7.23
C ASP A 110 9.11 -20.42 -6.55
N GLY A 111 9.10 -19.30 -5.84
CA GLY A 111 8.02 -18.85 -4.96
C GLY A 111 7.97 -19.61 -3.62
N ILE A 112 7.08 -19.21 -2.72
CA ILE A 112 6.87 -19.85 -1.41
C ILE A 112 5.61 -20.72 -1.47
N THR A 113 5.71 -22.00 -1.10
CA THR A 113 4.54 -22.83 -0.81
C THR A 113 4.53 -23.19 0.67
N ALA A 114 3.58 -22.68 1.43
CA ALA A 114 3.51 -22.91 2.87
C ALA A 114 2.07 -22.89 3.39
N GLU A 115 1.88 -23.42 4.59
CA GLU A 115 0.59 -23.30 5.29
C GLU A 115 0.31 -21.85 5.67
N VAL A 116 -0.96 -21.46 5.62
CA VAL A 116 -1.43 -20.15 6.03
C VAL A 116 -2.01 -20.26 7.44
N ILE A 117 -1.61 -19.35 8.33
CA ILE A 117 -2.34 -19.08 9.57
C ILE A 117 -2.93 -17.68 9.51
N ALA A 118 -4.15 -17.54 10.00
CA ALA A 118 -4.80 -16.24 10.11
C ALA A 118 -4.83 -15.81 11.58
N VAL A 119 -4.51 -14.55 11.82
CA VAL A 119 -4.56 -13.90 13.14
C VAL A 119 -5.24 -12.54 12.96
N LYS A 120 -6.03 -12.12 13.94
CA LYS A 120 -6.74 -10.85 13.90
C LYS A 120 -5.81 -9.67 14.14
N ASN A 121 -4.86 -9.83 15.06
CA ASN A 121 -4.01 -8.72 15.51
C ASN A 121 -2.63 -9.20 16.02
N PHE A 122 -1.80 -8.25 16.44
CA PHE A 122 -0.46 -8.54 16.95
C PHE A 122 -0.47 -9.32 18.26
N ASP A 123 -1.45 -9.08 19.14
CA ASP A 123 -1.55 -9.78 20.42
C ASP A 123 -1.88 -11.26 20.22
N GLU A 124 -2.78 -11.57 19.28
CA GLU A 124 -3.11 -12.94 18.90
C GLU A 124 -1.86 -13.63 18.34
N LEU A 125 -1.14 -12.99 17.40
CA LEU A 125 0.11 -13.53 16.90
C LEU A 125 1.11 -13.78 18.02
N LYS A 126 1.30 -12.82 18.94
CA LYS A 126 2.22 -12.93 20.09
C LYS A 126 1.84 -14.05 21.06
N SER A 127 0.55 -14.35 21.17
CA SER A 127 0.04 -15.42 22.03
C SER A 127 0.32 -16.83 21.48
N LEU A 128 0.57 -16.95 20.17
CA LEU A 128 0.88 -18.23 19.53
C LEU A 128 2.30 -18.68 19.88
N PRO A 129 2.49 -19.99 20.18
CA PRO A 129 3.83 -20.53 20.34
C PRO A 129 4.54 -20.56 18.98
N ARG A 130 5.86 -20.37 18.97
CA ARG A 130 6.67 -20.23 17.75
C ARG A 130 6.45 -21.39 16.76
N GLU A 131 6.24 -22.60 17.25
CA GLU A 131 6.02 -23.82 16.47
C GLU A 131 4.74 -23.76 15.62
N LYS A 132 3.78 -22.91 16.00
CA LYS A 132 2.55 -22.66 15.24
C LYS A 132 2.74 -21.63 14.12
N VAL A 133 3.82 -20.83 14.15
CA VAL A 133 4.07 -19.73 13.22
C VAL A 133 5.26 -19.98 12.29
N ALA A 134 6.31 -20.60 12.82
CA ALA A 134 7.55 -20.84 12.10
C ALA A 134 7.30 -21.66 10.82
N GLY A 135 7.84 -21.18 9.69
CA GLY A 135 7.66 -21.84 8.39
C GLY A 135 6.32 -21.58 7.69
N LYS A 136 5.43 -20.76 8.27
CA LYS A 136 4.09 -20.47 7.73
C LYS A 136 3.98 -19.07 7.13
N ILE A 137 2.95 -18.87 6.32
CA ILE A 137 2.50 -17.56 5.85
C ILE A 137 1.53 -17.03 6.91
N VAL A 138 1.84 -15.87 7.49
CA VAL A 138 0.94 -15.20 8.44
C VAL A 138 0.03 -14.26 7.69
N LEU A 139 -1.29 -14.43 7.82
CA LEU A 139 -2.30 -13.48 7.37
C LEU A 139 -2.83 -12.68 8.56
N PHE A 140 -2.62 -11.36 8.57
CA PHE A 140 -3.31 -10.45 9.48
C PHE A 140 -4.69 -10.08 8.91
N ASP A 141 -5.76 -10.64 9.45
CA ASP A 141 -7.14 -10.30 9.14
C ASP A 141 -7.67 -9.25 10.12
N TYR A 142 -7.13 -8.03 10.03
CA TYR A 142 -7.65 -6.88 10.75
C TYR A 142 -8.56 -6.06 9.82
N PRO A 143 -9.87 -5.96 10.09
CA PRO A 143 -10.79 -5.24 9.23
C PRO A 143 -10.64 -3.72 9.39
N PHE A 144 -10.82 -2.98 8.29
CA PHE A 144 -11.05 -1.54 8.36
C PHE A 144 -12.44 -1.26 8.95
N ASP A 145 -12.53 -0.45 10.01
CA ASP A 145 -13.81 -0.11 10.64
C ASP A 145 -14.62 0.86 9.77
N LYS A 146 -15.52 0.29 8.95
CA LYS A 146 -16.41 1.05 8.06
C LYS A 146 -17.39 1.92 8.83
N ARG A 147 -17.89 1.45 9.98
CA ARG A 147 -18.84 2.21 10.81
C ARG A 147 -18.16 3.46 11.36
N MET A 148 -16.94 3.32 11.86
CA MET A 148 -16.14 4.46 12.30
C MET A 148 -15.87 5.44 11.14
N ALA A 149 -15.59 4.93 9.93
CA ALA A 149 -15.42 5.77 8.76
C ALA A 149 -16.70 6.54 8.38
N ASP A 150 -17.85 5.88 8.40
CA ASP A 150 -19.17 6.48 8.11
C ASP A 150 -19.55 7.55 9.15
N GLU A 151 -19.03 7.45 10.38
CA GLU A 151 -19.15 8.47 11.44
C GLU A 151 -18.20 9.67 11.26
N GLY A 152 -17.52 9.77 10.10
CA GLY A 152 -16.58 10.86 9.79
C GLY A 152 -15.17 10.65 10.37
N ARG A 153 -14.90 9.47 10.96
CA ARG A 153 -13.62 9.13 11.61
C ARG A 153 -12.77 8.19 10.76
N GLY A 154 -12.83 8.34 9.42
CA GLY A 154 -12.13 7.46 8.48
C GLY A 154 -10.60 7.46 8.63
N GLY A 155 -10.01 8.56 9.08
CA GLY A 155 -8.57 8.63 9.38
C GLY A 155 -8.17 7.74 10.56
N GLU A 156 -9.00 7.68 11.61
CA GLU A 156 -8.78 6.81 12.78
C GLU A 156 -8.95 5.34 12.39
N ALA A 157 -10.03 5.00 11.67
CA ALA A 157 -10.27 3.66 11.16
C ALA A 157 -9.13 3.15 10.28
N TYR A 158 -8.56 4.02 9.43
CA TYR A 158 -7.37 3.71 8.65
C TYR A 158 -6.15 3.51 9.56
N GLY A 159 -5.95 4.38 10.56
CA GLY A 159 -4.86 4.31 11.51
C GLY A 159 -4.80 2.98 12.29
N GLU A 160 -5.95 2.43 12.67
CA GLU A 160 -6.04 1.14 13.37
C GLU A 160 -5.62 -0.05 12.49
N ALA A 161 -5.95 -0.02 11.19
CA ALA A 161 -5.66 -1.12 10.27
C ALA A 161 -4.28 -0.99 9.58
N VAL A 162 -3.77 0.23 9.40
CA VAL A 162 -2.53 0.46 8.63
C VAL A 162 -1.28 -0.08 9.30
N VAL A 163 -1.30 -0.25 10.63
CA VAL A 163 -0.15 -0.77 11.40
C VAL A 163 0.27 -2.17 10.95
N TYR A 164 -0.69 -3.01 10.50
CA TYR A 164 -0.38 -4.35 10.01
C TYR A 164 0.39 -4.31 8.68
N ARG A 165 0.12 -3.31 7.84
CA ARG A 165 0.88 -3.08 6.60
C ARG A 165 2.32 -2.65 6.90
N ALA A 166 2.47 -1.73 7.85
CA ALA A 166 3.76 -1.16 8.22
C ALA A 166 4.62 -2.19 8.97
N ASP A 167 4.13 -2.69 10.10
CA ASP A 167 4.92 -3.45 11.07
C ASP A 167 4.65 -4.97 11.06
N GLY A 168 3.60 -5.42 10.35
CA GLY A 168 3.22 -6.83 10.28
C GLY A 168 4.32 -7.75 9.77
N PRO A 169 5.02 -7.43 8.66
CA PRO A 169 6.10 -8.27 8.15
C PRO A 169 7.21 -8.53 9.16
N SER A 170 7.72 -7.50 9.84
CA SER A 170 8.73 -7.67 10.89
C SER A 170 8.18 -8.44 12.10
N THR A 171 6.92 -8.19 12.48
CA THR A 171 6.30 -8.89 13.63
C THR A 171 6.13 -10.39 13.37
N ALA A 172 5.66 -10.77 12.18
CA ALA A 172 5.58 -12.16 11.75
C ALA A 172 6.96 -12.81 11.61
N ALA A 173 7.94 -12.08 11.06
CA ALA A 173 9.31 -12.56 10.88
C ALA A 173 10.01 -12.90 12.20
N ARG A 174 9.80 -12.12 13.27
CA ARG A 174 10.35 -12.43 14.61
C ARG A 174 9.92 -13.81 15.12
N GLN A 175 8.73 -14.27 14.73
CA GLN A 175 8.22 -15.60 15.07
C GLN A 175 8.58 -16.70 14.06
N GLY A 176 9.36 -16.38 13.03
CA GLY A 176 9.86 -17.34 12.05
C GLY A 176 8.90 -17.60 10.88
N ALA A 177 7.89 -16.74 10.66
CA ALA A 177 7.08 -16.79 9.45
C ALA A 177 7.96 -16.65 8.20
N VAL A 178 7.54 -17.26 7.08
CA VAL A 178 8.28 -17.20 5.80
C VAL A 178 7.72 -16.15 4.86
N ALA A 179 6.49 -15.70 5.07
CA ALA A 179 5.90 -14.53 4.41
C ALA A 179 4.79 -13.93 5.28
N CYS A 180 4.43 -12.70 4.99
CA CYS A 180 3.36 -11.97 5.64
C CYS A 180 2.32 -11.50 4.61
N LEU A 181 1.06 -11.73 4.89
CA LEU A 181 -0.06 -11.17 4.17
C LEU A 181 -0.90 -10.32 5.12
N ILE A 182 -1.49 -9.27 4.59
CA ILE A 182 -2.48 -8.48 5.31
C ILE A 182 -3.80 -8.46 4.54
N ARG A 183 -4.90 -8.35 5.27
CA ARG A 183 -6.14 -7.84 4.71
C ARG A 183 -5.91 -6.40 4.25
N SER A 184 -6.41 -6.08 3.06
CA SER A 184 -6.30 -4.74 2.49
C SER A 184 -6.92 -3.68 3.39
N VAL A 185 -6.17 -2.59 3.58
CA VAL A 185 -6.56 -1.49 4.45
C VAL A 185 -7.51 -0.57 3.68
N GLY A 186 -8.82 -0.74 3.87
CA GLY A 186 -9.84 0.15 3.31
C GLY A 186 -11.23 -0.46 3.35
N GLY A 187 -12.24 0.40 3.18
CA GLY A 187 -13.65 -0.01 3.21
C GLY A 187 -14.21 -0.55 1.88
N ALA A 188 -13.39 -0.70 0.85
CA ALA A 188 -13.82 -1.12 -0.47
C ALA A 188 -13.97 -2.65 -0.57
N ASP A 189 -15.15 -3.12 -0.99
CA ASP A 189 -15.44 -4.54 -1.25
C ASP A 189 -15.54 -4.78 -2.76
N TYR A 190 -14.44 -4.50 -3.47
CA TYR A 190 -14.35 -4.65 -4.93
C TYR A 190 -13.32 -5.69 -5.35
N ARG A 191 -12.90 -6.57 -4.43
CA ARG A 191 -11.81 -7.52 -4.64
C ARG A 191 -10.53 -6.84 -5.15
N LEU A 192 -10.20 -5.70 -4.55
CA LEU A 192 -9.02 -4.89 -4.86
C LEU A 192 -8.00 -4.97 -3.71
N PRO A 193 -6.75 -5.38 -3.98
CA PRO A 193 -5.73 -5.40 -2.96
C PRO A 193 -5.10 -4.01 -2.81
N HIS A 194 -4.88 -3.57 -1.57
CA HIS A 194 -4.33 -2.25 -1.28
C HIS A 194 -2.86 -2.36 -0.88
N THR A 195 -1.97 -1.87 -1.75
CA THR A 195 -0.55 -1.75 -1.43
C THR A 195 -0.28 -0.63 -0.41
N GLY A 196 0.99 -0.32 -0.20
CA GLY A 196 1.47 0.75 0.65
C GLY A 196 2.74 0.33 1.38
N GLN A 197 3.45 1.31 1.92
CA GLN A 197 4.77 1.10 2.49
C GLN A 197 4.75 0.09 3.66
N THR A 198 5.75 -0.80 3.65
CA THR A 198 6.15 -1.60 4.81
C THR A 198 7.41 -1.04 5.45
N ASP A 199 7.57 -1.25 6.75
CA ASP A 199 8.74 -0.84 7.52
C ASP A 199 9.45 -2.06 8.11
N TYR A 200 10.49 -2.53 7.41
CA TYR A 200 11.33 -3.62 7.91
C TYR A 200 12.24 -3.12 9.03
N LYS A 201 11.91 -3.50 10.26
CA LYS A 201 12.74 -3.25 11.44
C LYS A 201 14.05 -4.05 11.38
N ALA A 202 15.14 -3.43 11.82
CA ALA A 202 16.49 -4.01 11.79
C ALA A 202 16.68 -5.25 12.68
N ASP A 203 15.79 -5.45 13.66
CA ASP A 203 15.82 -6.58 14.61
C ASP A 203 15.08 -7.83 14.10
N ALA A 204 14.58 -7.82 12.86
CA ALA A 204 13.85 -8.93 12.25
C ALA A 204 14.35 -9.22 10.83
N PRO A 205 14.35 -10.49 10.38
CA PRO A 205 14.67 -10.79 8.99
C PRO A 205 13.58 -10.22 8.07
N LYS A 206 13.97 -9.79 6.87
CA LYS A 206 13.01 -9.36 5.85
C LYS A 206 12.36 -10.59 5.23
N ILE A 207 11.04 -10.65 5.24
CA ILE A 207 10.24 -11.72 4.61
C ILE A 207 9.31 -11.12 3.54
N PRO A 208 9.01 -11.83 2.44
CA PRO A 208 8.07 -11.36 1.44
C PRO A 208 6.72 -10.97 2.04
N ALA A 209 6.15 -9.87 1.56
CA ALA A 209 5.00 -9.23 2.15
C ALA A 209 4.01 -8.73 1.10
N GLY A 210 2.74 -9.06 1.25
CA GLY A 210 1.67 -8.63 0.35
C GLY A 210 0.38 -8.25 1.08
N ALA A 211 -0.49 -7.56 0.37
CA ALA A 211 -1.88 -7.39 0.75
C ALA A 211 -2.76 -8.27 -0.14
N ILE A 212 -3.76 -8.91 0.45
CA ILE A 212 -4.84 -9.60 -0.26
C ILE A 212 -6.15 -8.84 -0.03
N THR A 213 -7.13 -9.09 -0.88
CA THR A 213 -8.43 -8.41 -0.77
C THR A 213 -9.15 -8.81 0.50
N ALA A 214 -10.11 -7.98 0.93
CA ALA A 214 -10.94 -8.26 2.10
C ALA A 214 -11.66 -9.62 1.98
N GLU A 215 -12.24 -9.89 0.81
CA GLU A 215 -13.03 -11.07 0.50
C GLU A 215 -12.15 -12.33 0.47
N ASP A 216 -10.96 -12.24 -0.12
CA ASP A 216 -10.02 -13.37 -0.13
C ASP A 216 -9.47 -13.66 1.28
N ALA A 217 -9.27 -12.62 2.12
CA ALA A 217 -8.86 -12.79 3.51
C ALA A 217 -9.94 -13.49 4.36
N GLU A 218 -11.20 -13.04 4.27
CA GLU A 218 -12.33 -13.65 4.97
C GLU A 218 -12.51 -15.12 4.58
N MET A 219 -12.45 -15.39 3.28
CA MET A 219 -12.55 -16.75 2.77
C MET A 219 -11.42 -17.65 3.32
N ILE A 220 -10.18 -17.16 3.36
CA ILE A 220 -9.05 -17.91 3.94
C ILE A 220 -9.28 -18.16 5.43
N VAL A 221 -9.73 -17.15 6.18
CA VAL A 221 -10.02 -17.26 7.63
C VAL A 221 -11.06 -18.35 7.89
N ASP A 222 -12.11 -18.43 7.07
CA ASP A 222 -13.14 -19.45 7.20
C ASP A 222 -12.65 -20.85 6.81
N LEU A 223 -11.77 -20.96 5.81
CA LEU A 223 -11.15 -22.25 5.46
C LEU A 223 -10.17 -22.74 6.53
N VAL A 224 -9.37 -21.85 7.13
CA VAL A 224 -8.40 -22.21 8.18
C VAL A 224 -9.10 -22.77 9.43
N LYS A 225 -10.32 -22.32 9.74
CA LYS A 225 -11.15 -22.90 10.83
C LYS A 225 -11.60 -24.33 10.55
N GLN A 226 -11.67 -24.73 9.27
CA GLN A 226 -12.12 -26.05 8.84
C GLN A 226 -10.97 -27.04 8.68
N GLY A 227 -9.72 -26.55 8.54
CA GLY A 227 -8.54 -27.39 8.43
C GLY A 227 -7.35 -26.68 7.79
N PRO A 228 -6.23 -27.40 7.55
CA PRO A 228 -5.03 -26.82 6.97
C PRO A 228 -5.25 -26.23 5.58
N VAL A 229 -4.76 -25.01 5.39
CA VAL A 229 -4.75 -24.30 4.10
C VAL A 229 -3.30 -24.05 3.69
N LYS A 230 -2.94 -24.36 2.44
CA LYS A 230 -1.63 -24.01 1.87
C LYS A 230 -1.77 -23.07 0.69
N MET A 231 -0.87 -22.10 0.65
CA MET A 231 -0.80 -21.10 -0.42
C MET A 231 0.52 -21.22 -1.16
N LYS A 232 0.47 -21.06 -2.48
CA LYS A 232 1.61 -20.67 -3.31
C LYS A 232 1.61 -19.15 -3.44
N LEU A 233 2.72 -18.50 -3.08
CA LEU A 233 2.94 -17.06 -3.17
C LEU A 233 4.18 -16.78 -4.03
N VAL A 234 4.03 -15.89 -5.01
CA VAL A 234 5.10 -15.36 -5.86
C VAL A 234 5.01 -13.85 -5.80
N LEU A 235 6.07 -13.20 -5.33
CA LEU A 235 6.27 -11.76 -5.38
C LEU A 235 7.68 -11.52 -5.87
N THR A 236 7.86 -10.82 -6.99
CA THR A 236 9.20 -10.61 -7.58
C THR A 236 9.68 -9.14 -7.63
N PRO A 237 9.33 -8.27 -6.65
CA PRO A 237 9.78 -6.90 -6.68
C PRO A 237 11.31 -6.79 -6.62
N GLN A 238 11.83 -5.69 -7.13
CA GLN A 238 13.27 -5.41 -7.19
C GLN A 238 13.56 -4.04 -6.60
N THR A 239 14.59 -3.98 -5.75
CA THR A 239 15.19 -2.70 -5.34
C THR A 239 16.36 -2.43 -6.27
N LEU A 240 16.23 -1.39 -7.08
CA LEU A 240 17.27 -0.88 -7.96
C LEU A 240 18.09 0.20 -7.22
N PRO A 241 19.25 0.60 -7.76
CA PRO A 241 19.98 1.74 -7.22
C PRO A 241 19.11 2.99 -7.16
N ASP A 242 19.32 3.79 -6.12
CA ASP A 242 18.67 5.09 -5.97
C ASP A 242 18.86 5.95 -7.21
N VAL A 243 17.86 6.74 -7.53
CA VAL A 243 17.86 7.64 -8.70
C VAL A 243 17.65 9.08 -8.26
N GLU A 244 18.16 10.02 -9.05
CA GLU A 244 17.93 11.44 -8.83
C GLU A 244 16.45 11.78 -9.12
N SER A 245 15.84 12.54 -8.22
CA SER A 245 14.54 13.19 -8.35
C SER A 245 14.68 14.65 -7.91
N ALA A 246 13.59 15.40 -7.86
CA ALA A 246 13.61 16.75 -7.32
C ALA A 246 12.30 17.11 -6.61
N ASN A 247 12.40 17.93 -5.55
CA ASN A 247 11.29 18.76 -5.13
C ASN A 247 11.11 19.88 -6.16
N VAL A 248 9.87 20.24 -6.46
CA VAL A 248 9.54 21.37 -7.34
C VAL A 248 9.01 22.50 -6.47
N ILE A 249 9.69 23.64 -6.49
CA ILE A 249 9.34 24.84 -5.73
C ILE A 249 9.01 25.97 -6.72
N GLY A 250 7.94 26.70 -6.44
CA GLY A 250 7.53 27.87 -7.22
C GLY A 250 7.23 29.06 -6.30
N ASP A 251 7.93 30.16 -6.52
CA ASP A 251 7.73 31.42 -5.79
C ASP A 251 6.96 32.43 -6.66
N ILE A 252 6.01 33.14 -6.05
CA ILE A 252 5.14 34.16 -6.70
C ILE A 252 5.64 35.57 -6.37
#